data_AF-A0A137S394-F1
#
_entry.id   AF-A0A137S394-F1
#
_cell.length_a   1.000
_cell.length_b   1.000
_cell.length_c   1.000
_cell.angle_alpha   90.00
_cell.angle_beta   90.00
_cell.angle_gamma   90.00
#
_symmetry.space_group_name_H-M   'P 1'
#
loop_
_entity.id
_entity.type
_entity.pdbx_description
1 polymer ?
#
loop_
_entity_poly.entity_id
_entity_poly.type
_entity_poly.pdbx_seq_one_letter_code
_entity_poly.pdbx_strand_id
1 'polypeptide(L)'
;MFIFKCEGFNQEQATIQVASLLWTESGEVTFSANDNNFACLLLTQCKSDSGGFFNLLAGCKPLLIEQWLEYLEEKQFIKKVSLEQVNYKEAEYPLKLAFDDEHASTLLDMLYKIGNFNRLQVSRYLKNRNNITYLSTKYDKTDLQRYQQLGKAINFILRLKK
;
A
#
# COMPACT_ATOMS: atom_id res chain seq x y z
N MET A 1 -0.82 -0.20 -4.53
CA MET A 1 -2.04 -0.29 -3.71
C MET A 1 -2.13 -1.67 -3.08
N PHE A 2 -2.50 -1.70 -1.82
CA PHE A 2 -2.69 -2.90 -1.01
C PHE A 2 -4.15 -2.97 -0.60
N ILE A 3 -4.79 -4.13 -0.76
CA ILE A 3 -6.19 -4.33 -0.41
C ILE A 3 -6.26 -5.48 0.59
N PHE A 4 -6.70 -5.19 1.81
CA PHE A 4 -7.00 -6.19 2.82
C PHE A 4 -8.50 -6.44 2.83
N LYS A 5 -8.90 -7.70 2.68
CA LYS A 5 -10.28 -8.15 2.82
C LYS A 5 -10.38 -8.95 4.11
N CYS A 6 -11.28 -8.52 4.99
CA CYS A 6 -11.50 -9.13 6.29
C CYS A 6 -12.88 -9.80 6.31
N GLU A 7 -12.96 -10.99 6.86
CA GLU A 7 -14.20 -11.73 7.09
C GLU A 7 -14.39 -11.96 8.58
N GLY A 8 -15.60 -11.69 9.08
CA GLY A 8 -16.03 -12.05 10.43
C GLY A 8 -16.73 -13.41 10.47
N PHE A 9 -17.22 -13.78 11.65
CA PHE A 9 -17.85 -15.08 11.87
C PHE A 9 -19.33 -15.10 11.43
N ASN A 10 -19.98 -13.93 11.38
CA ASN A 10 -21.40 -13.81 11.08
C ASN A 10 -21.65 -13.17 9.71
N GLN A 11 -20.86 -13.55 8.70
CA GLN A 11 -20.90 -12.97 7.35
C GLN A 11 -20.52 -11.47 7.31
N GLU A 12 -19.90 -10.95 8.37
CA GLU A 12 -19.34 -9.60 8.34
C GLU A 12 -18.19 -9.56 7.32
N GLN A 13 -18.11 -8.47 6.57
CA GLN A 13 -17.09 -8.24 5.56
C GLN A 13 -16.61 -6.79 5.63
N ALA A 14 -15.30 -6.61 5.50
CA ALA A 14 -14.69 -5.29 5.39
C ALA A 14 -13.55 -5.28 4.38
N THR A 15 -13.32 -4.12 3.78
CA THR A 15 -12.20 -3.87 2.89
C THR A 15 -11.41 -2.66 3.38
N ILE A 16 -10.11 -2.82 3.55
CA ILE A 16 -9.15 -1.75 3.82
C ILE A 16 -8.23 -1.62 2.61
N GLN A 17 -8.25 -0.47 1.95
CA GLN A 17 -7.39 -0.19 0.80
C GLN A 17 -6.34 0.85 1.20
N VAL A 18 -5.08 0.57 0.92
CA VAL A 18 -3.97 1.50 1.15
C VAL A 18 -3.37 1.92 -0.17
N ALA A 19 -3.48 3.21 -0.49
CA ALA A 19 -2.83 3.86 -1.62
C ALA A 19 -1.34 4.08 -1.32
N SER A 20 -0.59 2.97 -1.24
CA SER A 20 0.86 2.97 -1.13
C SER A 20 1.48 2.03 -2.17
N LEU A 21 2.67 2.41 -2.64
CA LEU A 21 3.49 1.56 -3.50
C LEU A 21 4.33 0.57 -2.72
N LEU A 22 4.77 0.96 -1.53
CA LEU A 22 5.70 0.18 -0.71
C LEU A 22 5.01 -0.27 0.57
N TRP A 23 5.32 -1.50 0.97
CA TRP A 23 4.77 -2.14 2.17
C TRP A 23 5.04 -1.34 3.45
N THR A 24 6.19 -0.68 3.49
CA THR A 24 6.75 0.02 4.65
C THR A 24 6.47 1.52 4.64
N GLU A 25 5.79 2.04 3.62
CA GLU A 25 5.49 3.47 3.48
C GLU A 25 4.01 3.74 3.70
N SER A 26 3.70 4.80 4.43
CA SER A 26 2.31 5.16 4.71
C SER A 26 1.62 5.63 3.44
N GLY A 27 0.41 5.10 3.20
CA GLY A 27 -0.48 5.56 2.13
C GLY A 27 -1.78 6.11 2.71
N GLU A 28 -2.55 6.78 1.87
CA GLU A 28 -3.95 7.06 2.20
C GLU A 28 -4.73 5.75 2.36
N VAL A 29 -5.70 5.74 3.27
CA VAL A 29 -6.50 4.56 3.57
C VAL A 29 -7.98 4.81 3.27
N THR A 30 -8.57 3.95 2.46
CA THR A 30 -10.01 3.88 2.21
C THR A 30 -10.56 2.65 2.91
N PHE A 31 -11.67 2.80 3.63
CA PHE A 31 -12.29 1.73 4.42
C PHE A 31 -13.75 1.56 4.04
N SER A 32 -14.21 0.30 3.99
CA SER A 32 -15.63 -0.04 3.91
C SER A 32 -15.92 -1.31 4.72
N ALA A 33 -17.11 -1.39 5.30
CA ALA A 33 -17.61 -2.57 5.99
C ALA A 33 -19.13 -2.67 5.85
N ASN A 34 -19.67 -3.88 5.94
CA ASN A 34 -21.12 -4.12 5.91
C ASN A 34 -21.77 -4.19 7.31
N ASP A 35 -20.97 -4.17 8.38
CA ASP A 35 -21.44 -4.21 9.76
C ASP A 35 -20.67 -3.20 10.64
N ASN A 36 -21.39 -2.49 11.50
CA ASN A 36 -20.85 -1.41 12.33
C ASN A 36 -19.98 -1.93 13.47
N ASN A 37 -20.35 -3.03 14.11
CA ASN A 37 -19.58 -3.58 15.23
C ASN A 37 -18.25 -4.15 14.72
N PHE A 38 -18.30 -4.83 13.58
CA PHE A 38 -17.11 -5.29 12.88
C PHE A 38 -16.22 -4.14 12.43
N ALA A 39 -16.81 -3.05 11.91
CA ALA A 39 -16.05 -1.84 11.59
C ALA A 39 -15.34 -1.26 12.82
N CYS A 40 -16.04 -1.13 13.96
CA CYS A 40 -15.44 -0.66 15.20
C CYS A 40 -14.31 -1.57 15.68
N LEU A 41 -14.49 -2.90 15.62
CA LEU A 41 -13.43 -3.86 15.96
C LEU A 41 -12.17 -3.63 15.14
N LEU A 42 -12.31 -3.44 13.83
CA LEU A 42 -11.17 -3.28 12.92
C LEU A 42 -10.47 -1.92 13.07
N LEU A 43 -11.22 -0.87 13.39
CA LEU A 43 -10.73 0.52 13.40
C LEU A 43 -10.29 1.03 14.77
N THR A 44 -10.59 0.31 15.85
CA THR A 44 -10.26 0.73 17.21
C THR A 44 -9.10 -0.05 17.78
N GLN A 45 -8.34 0.59 18.67
CA GLN A 45 -7.21 -0.04 19.38
C GLN A 45 -6.17 -0.67 18.43
N CYS A 46 -6.06 -0.18 17.19
CA CYS A 46 -5.12 -0.71 16.22
C CYS A 46 -3.70 -0.60 16.78
N LYS A 47 -3.01 -1.75 16.83
CA LYS A 47 -1.66 -1.85 17.39
C LYS A 47 -0.76 -2.67 16.49
N SER A 48 0.53 -2.35 16.53
CA SER A 48 1.58 -3.12 15.87
C SER A 48 2.78 -3.28 16.80
N ASP A 49 3.48 -4.40 16.67
CA ASP A 49 4.67 -4.68 17.49
C ASP A 49 5.79 -3.65 17.26
N SER A 50 5.86 -3.11 16.04
CA SER A 50 6.89 -2.17 15.62
C SER A 50 6.54 -0.70 15.86
N GLY A 51 5.27 -0.36 16.09
CA GLY A 51 4.79 1.03 16.09
C GLY A 51 3.86 1.40 17.25
N GLY A 52 3.48 0.46 18.12
CA GLY A 52 2.50 0.70 19.18
C GLY A 52 1.10 0.98 18.61
N PHE A 53 0.33 1.83 19.27
CA PHE A 53 -1.00 2.22 18.78
C PHE A 53 -0.91 3.16 17.57
N PHE A 54 -1.77 2.95 16.58
CA PHE A 54 -1.83 3.79 15.39
C PHE A 54 -3.27 4.08 14.96
N ASN A 55 -3.47 5.17 14.21
CA ASN A 55 -4.75 5.48 13.58
C ASN A 55 -4.73 5.00 12.13
N LEU A 56 -5.58 4.01 11.81
CA LEU A 56 -5.68 3.43 10.48
C LEU A 56 -6.15 4.46 9.43
N LEU A 57 -7.15 5.28 9.76
CA LEU A 57 -7.80 6.20 8.81
C LEU A 57 -6.99 7.49 8.56
N ALA A 58 -6.06 7.83 9.44
CA ALA A 58 -5.17 8.99 9.23
C ALA A 58 -4.13 8.77 8.11
N GLY A 59 -4.07 7.58 7.53
CA GLY A 59 -3.04 7.15 6.59
C GLY A 59 -2.00 6.28 7.31
N CYS A 60 -1.82 5.05 6.84
CA CYS A 60 -1.03 4.05 7.54
C CYS A 60 -0.16 3.23 6.57
N LYS A 61 0.88 2.59 7.10
CA LYS A 61 1.72 1.65 6.34
C LYS A 61 0.96 0.33 6.19
N PRO A 62 0.94 -0.28 5.00
CA PRO A 62 0.39 -1.62 4.80
C PRO A 62 0.90 -2.65 5.82
N LEU A 63 2.18 -2.57 6.18
CA LEU A 63 2.80 -3.41 7.20
C LEU A 63 2.09 -3.37 8.56
N LEU A 64 1.73 -2.17 9.04
CA LEU A 64 1.10 -2.05 10.35
C LEU A 64 -0.32 -2.60 10.34
N ILE A 65 -1.03 -2.45 9.21
CA ILE A 65 -2.37 -2.98 9.02
C ILE A 65 -2.33 -4.51 8.95
N GLU A 66 -1.39 -5.09 8.21
CA GLU A 66 -1.20 -6.54 8.16
C GLU A 66 -0.95 -7.11 9.55
N GLN A 67 0.03 -6.58 10.29
CA GLN A 67 0.33 -7.01 11.66
C GLN A 67 -0.90 -6.94 12.59
N TRP A 68 -1.69 -5.87 12.48
CA TRP A 68 -2.91 -5.72 13.26
C TRP A 68 -3.97 -6.77 12.90
N LEU A 69 -4.21 -7.00 11.62
CA LEU A 69 -5.23 -7.94 11.15
C LEU A 69 -4.83 -9.40 11.40
N GLU A 70 -3.55 -9.73 11.23
CA GLU A 70 -2.99 -11.03 11.61
C GLU A 70 -3.19 -11.29 13.11
N TYR A 71 -2.90 -10.29 13.96
CA TYR A 71 -3.19 -10.40 15.39
C TYR A 71 -4.68 -10.67 15.67
N LEU A 72 -5.59 -9.97 14.99
CA LEU A 72 -7.03 -10.19 15.18
C LEU A 72 -7.46 -11.59 14.73
N GLU A 73 -6.89 -12.11 13.64
CA GLU A 73 -7.16 -13.47 13.14
C GLU A 73 -6.59 -14.53 14.10
N GLU A 74 -5.35 -14.38 14.55
CA GLU A 74 -4.70 -15.28 15.51
C GLU A 74 -5.45 -15.35 16.85
N LYS A 75 -6.01 -14.22 17.31
CA LYS A 75 -6.83 -14.15 18.52
C LYS A 75 -8.29 -14.54 18.29
N GLN A 76 -8.64 -14.95 17.08
CA GLN A 76 -10.00 -15.34 16.70
C GLN A 76 -11.05 -14.24 16.93
N PHE A 77 -10.63 -12.97 16.84
CA PHE A 77 -11.56 -11.84 16.80
C PHE A 77 -12.17 -11.65 15.42
N ILE A 78 -11.45 -12.04 14.37
CA ILE A 78 -11.96 -12.14 13.00
C ILE A 78 -11.75 -13.55 12.48
N LYS A 79 -12.55 -13.95 11.49
CA LYS A 79 -12.49 -15.29 10.92
C LYS A 79 -11.32 -15.43 9.96
N LYS A 80 -11.10 -14.41 9.14
CA LYS A 80 -10.08 -14.47 8.09
C LYS A 80 -9.60 -13.09 7.65
N VAL A 81 -8.32 -12.96 7.35
CA VAL A 81 -7.78 -11.87 6.52
C VAL A 81 -7.24 -12.42 5.20
N SER A 82 -7.43 -11.66 4.12
CA SER A 82 -6.75 -11.92 2.85
C SER A 82 -6.19 -10.63 2.28
N LEU A 83 -4.98 -10.73 1.74
CA LEU A 83 -4.26 -9.64 1.13
C LEU A 83 -4.26 -9.80 -0.39
N GLU A 84 -4.76 -8.78 -1.08
CA GLU A 84 -4.60 -8.62 -2.51
C GLU A 84 -3.67 -7.43 -2.79
N GLN A 85 -2.57 -7.71 -3.49
CA GLN A 85 -1.65 -6.68 -3.94
C GLN A 85 -1.91 -6.39 -5.41
N VAL A 86 -2.31 -5.16 -5.72
CA VAL A 86 -2.54 -4.80 -7.12
C VAL A 86 -1.18 -4.69 -7.82
N ASN A 87 -0.99 -5.53 -8.84
CA ASN A 87 0.21 -5.53 -9.68
C ASN A 87 0.26 -4.25 -10.52
N TYR A 88 1.49 -3.76 -10.73
CA TYR A 88 1.73 -2.71 -11.71
C TYR A 88 1.39 -3.23 -13.11
N LYS A 89 0.44 -2.57 -13.76
CA LYS A 89 0.14 -2.73 -15.17
C LYS A 89 0.22 -1.35 -15.80
N GLU A 90 1.19 -1.13 -16.68
CA GLU A 90 1.54 0.20 -17.20
C GLU A 90 0.32 0.99 -17.72
N ALA A 91 -0.61 0.33 -18.42
CA ALA A 91 -1.82 0.96 -18.94
C ALA A 91 -2.91 1.22 -17.88
N GLU A 92 -2.98 0.42 -16.81
CA GLU A 92 -4.02 0.54 -15.77
C GLU A 92 -3.54 1.34 -14.54
N TYR A 93 -2.23 1.52 -14.40
CA TYR A 93 -1.62 2.07 -13.20
C TYR A 93 -1.94 3.55 -12.98
N PRO A 94 -1.91 4.44 -14.00
CA PRO A 94 -2.37 5.81 -13.84
C PRO A 94 -3.86 5.89 -13.48
N LEU A 95 -4.69 5.07 -14.14
CA LEU A 95 -6.14 5.00 -13.93
C LEU A 95 -6.49 4.56 -12.50
N LYS A 96 -5.84 3.51 -11.98
CA LYS A 96 -6.07 2.99 -10.63
C LYS A 96 -5.50 3.87 -9.51
N LEU A 97 -4.49 4.67 -9.82
CA LEU A 97 -3.99 5.69 -8.90
C LEU A 97 -4.84 6.98 -8.96
N ALA A 98 -5.89 7.01 -9.79
CA ALA A 98 -6.71 8.17 -10.05
C ALA A 98 -5.88 9.40 -10.48
N PHE A 99 -4.78 9.23 -11.21
CA PHE A 99 -4.04 10.33 -11.83
C PHE A 99 -4.78 10.76 -13.12
N ASP A 100 -5.91 11.45 -12.97
CA ASP A 100 -6.64 12.09 -14.09
C ASP A 100 -6.22 13.56 -14.30
N ASP A 101 -5.16 13.98 -13.61
CA ASP A 101 -4.62 15.34 -13.68
C ASP A 101 -3.33 15.33 -14.52
N GLU A 102 -3.38 16.04 -15.65
CA GLU A 102 -2.27 16.23 -16.59
C GLU A 102 -1.00 16.74 -15.88
N HIS A 103 -1.15 17.55 -14.82
CA HIS A 103 -0.02 18.05 -14.03
C HIS A 103 0.66 16.96 -13.21
N ALA A 104 -0.11 16.04 -12.64
CA ALA A 104 0.42 14.96 -11.82
C ALA A 104 1.14 13.91 -12.70
N SER A 105 0.62 13.64 -13.90
CA SER A 105 1.29 12.84 -14.92
C SER A 105 2.61 13.48 -15.38
N THR A 106 2.58 14.79 -15.65
CA THR A 106 3.77 15.56 -16.03
C THR A 106 4.85 15.54 -14.94
N LEU A 107 4.46 15.70 -13.68
CA LEU A 107 5.38 15.66 -12.54
C LEU A 107 6.03 14.28 -12.38
N LEU A 108 5.26 13.21 -12.58
CA LEU A 108 5.76 11.83 -12.55
C LEU A 108 6.81 11.60 -13.66
N ASP A 109 6.54 12.08 -14.88
CA ASP A 109 7.48 12.00 -15.99
C ASP A 109 8.75 12.84 -15.74
N MET A 110 8.63 14.01 -15.11
CA MET A 110 9.77 14.81 -14.67
C MET A 110 10.62 14.08 -13.64
N LEU A 111 9.99 13.43 -12.64
CA LEU A 111 10.70 12.62 -11.65
C LEU A 111 11.46 11.46 -12.29
N TYR A 112 10.86 10.78 -13.27
CA TYR A 112 11.57 9.72 -14.00
C TYR A 112 12.77 10.26 -14.77
N LYS A 113 12.65 11.42 -15.42
CA LYS A 113 13.73 12.07 -16.17
C LYS A 113 14.87 12.53 -15.26
N ILE A 114 14.57 13.28 -14.19
CA ILE A 114 15.56 13.76 -13.22
C ILE A 114 16.26 12.59 -12.55
N GLY A 115 15.49 11.56 -12.18
CA GLY A 115 16.00 10.35 -11.58
C GLY A 115 16.71 9.42 -12.57
N ASN A 116 16.84 9.78 -13.85
CA ASN A 116 17.39 8.95 -14.94
C ASN A 116 16.92 7.49 -14.87
N PHE A 117 15.62 7.31 -14.65
CA PHE A 117 15.01 6.00 -14.52
C PHE A 117 14.56 5.49 -15.90
N ASN A 118 15.00 4.30 -16.28
CA ASN A 118 14.43 3.61 -17.44
C ASN A 118 13.03 3.09 -17.08
N ARG A 119 11.99 3.46 -17.86
CA ARG A 119 10.59 2.98 -17.67
C ARG A 119 10.50 1.46 -17.52
N LEU A 120 11.27 0.69 -18.28
CA LEU A 120 11.30 -0.77 -18.20
C LEU A 120 11.87 -1.25 -16.85
N GLN A 121 12.90 -0.58 -16.33
CA GLN A 121 13.48 -0.93 -15.03
C GLN A 121 12.53 -0.56 -13.88
N VAL A 122 11.85 0.59 -13.96
CA VAL A 122 10.81 0.99 -12.99
C VAL A 122 9.66 -0.01 -13.02
N SER A 123 9.16 -0.37 -14.20
CA SER A 123 8.11 -1.38 -14.35
C SER A 123 8.50 -2.73 -13.76
N ARG A 124 9.73 -3.21 -14.04
CA ARG A 124 10.26 -4.46 -13.45
C ARG A 124 10.43 -4.37 -11.94
N TYR A 125 10.93 -3.26 -11.43
CA TYR A 125 11.05 -3.03 -10.00
C TYR A 125 9.67 -3.05 -9.34
N LEU A 126 8.72 -2.26 -9.84
CA LEU A 126 7.36 -2.19 -9.29
C LEU A 126 6.66 -3.55 -9.35
N LYS A 127 6.87 -4.34 -10.40
CA LYS A 127 6.34 -5.71 -10.52
C LYS A 127 6.90 -6.66 -9.46
N ASN A 128 8.17 -6.50 -9.05
CA ASN A 128 8.85 -7.40 -8.13
C ASN A 128 9.12 -6.79 -6.75
N ARG A 129 8.54 -5.63 -6.44
CA ARG A 129 8.87 -4.80 -5.25
C ARG A 129 8.71 -5.51 -3.90
N ASN A 130 7.96 -6.61 -3.86
CA ASN A 130 7.70 -7.40 -2.66
C ASN A 130 8.50 -8.72 -2.62
N ASN A 131 9.23 -9.06 -3.69
CA ASN A 131 10.11 -10.22 -3.73
C ASN A 131 11.53 -9.78 -3.35
N ILE A 132 11.81 -9.76 -2.05
CA ILE A 132 13.09 -9.32 -1.48
C ILE A 132 14.26 -10.11 -2.09
N THR A 133 14.10 -11.42 -2.27
CA THR A 133 15.12 -12.29 -2.88
C THR A 133 15.41 -11.92 -4.34
N TYR A 134 14.38 -11.60 -5.12
CA TYR A 134 14.55 -11.11 -6.49
C TYR A 134 15.25 -9.74 -6.49
N LEU A 135 14.84 -8.84 -5.60
CA LEU A 135 15.40 -7.50 -5.52
C LEU A 135 16.89 -7.54 -5.13
N SER A 136 17.27 -8.35 -4.15
CA SER A 136 18.65 -8.47 -3.65
C SER A 136 19.60 -9.11 -4.65
N THR A 137 19.09 -9.88 -5.62
CA THR A 137 19.90 -10.54 -6.66
C THR A 137 19.99 -9.75 -7.97
N LYS A 138 19.03 -8.85 -8.24
CA LYS A 138 18.95 -8.10 -9.49
C LYS A 138 19.37 -6.64 -9.39
N TYR A 139 19.39 -6.07 -8.19
CA TYR A 139 19.68 -4.66 -7.97
C TYR A 139 20.71 -4.52 -6.86
N ASP A 140 21.62 -3.56 -7.01
CA ASP A 140 22.54 -3.21 -5.94
C ASP A 140 21.86 -2.31 -4.88
N LYS A 141 22.58 -2.02 -3.80
CA LYS A 141 22.06 -1.22 -2.69
C LYS A 141 21.70 0.21 -3.13
N THR A 142 22.44 0.79 -4.06
CA THR A 142 22.22 2.17 -4.53
C THR A 142 21.01 2.28 -5.43
N ASP A 143 20.80 1.30 -6.30
CA ASP A 143 19.62 1.16 -7.14
C ASP A 143 18.37 1.00 -6.29
N LEU A 144 18.40 0.10 -5.29
CA LEU A 144 17.27 -0.11 -4.39
C LEU A 144 16.90 1.16 -3.62
N GLN A 145 17.89 1.92 -3.15
CA GLN A 145 17.64 3.22 -2.51
C GLN A 145 16.99 4.21 -3.47
N ARG A 146 17.45 4.29 -4.73
CA ARG A 146 16.84 5.16 -5.75
C ARG A 146 15.38 4.78 -6.01
N TYR A 147 15.08 3.49 -6.17
CA TYR A 147 13.70 3.04 -6.39
C TYR A 147 12.80 3.27 -5.16
N GLN A 148 13.34 3.16 -3.94
CA GLN A 148 12.61 3.53 -2.72
C GLN A 148 12.27 5.03 -2.70
N GLN A 149 13.22 5.89 -3.05
CA GLN A 149 12.98 7.35 -3.13
C GLN A 149 11.95 7.69 -4.20
N LEU A 150 11.99 7.01 -5.35
CA LEU A 150 10.96 7.14 -6.38
C LEU A 150 9.59 6.74 -5.84
N GLY A 151 9.48 5.61 -5.14
CA GLY A 151 8.24 5.18 -4.49
C GLY A 151 7.69 6.21 -3.49
N LYS A 152 8.57 6.82 -2.69
CA LYS A 152 8.23 7.91 -1.76
C LYS A 152 7.74 9.17 -2.48
N ALA A 153 8.41 9.57 -3.55
CA ALA A 153 8.00 10.74 -4.34
C ALA A 153 6.62 10.53 -4.96
N ILE A 154 6.34 9.34 -5.53
CA ILE A 154 5.02 9.02 -6.07
C ILE A 154 3.95 9.04 -4.96
N ASN A 155 4.23 8.43 -3.80
CA ASN A 155 3.34 8.46 -2.64
C ASN A 155 3.08 9.90 -2.15
N PHE A 156 4.08 10.78 -2.21
CA PHE A 156 3.93 12.18 -1.82
C PHE A 156 3.01 12.94 -2.79
N ILE A 157 3.19 12.76 -4.10
CA ILE A 157 2.31 13.35 -5.12
C ILE A 157 0.87 12.88 -4.92
N LEU A 158 0.67 11.60 -4.65
CA LEU A 158 -0.65 11.04 -4.35
C LEU A 158 -1.35 11.75 -3.20
N ARG A 159 -0.60 12.17 -2.17
CA ARG A 159 -1.16 12.91 -1.03
C ARG A 159 -1.51 14.36 -1.33
N LEU A 160 -0.80 14.99 -2.25
CA LEU A 160 -1.06 16.39 -2.65
C LEU A 160 -2.35 16.56 -3.46
N LYS A 161 -2.92 15.47 -3.98
CA LYS A 161 -4.17 15.47 -4.73
C LYS A 161 -5.42 15.70 -3.83
N LYS A 162 -5.23 15.95 -2.53
CA LYS A 162 -6.31 16.26 -1.57
C LYS A 162 -6.58 17.75 -1.49
#